data_AF-A0A2V5TLF9-F1
#
_entry.id   AF-A0A2V5TLF9-F1
#
_cell.length_a   1.000
_cell.length_b   1.000
_cell.length_c   1.000
_cell.angle_alpha   90.00
_cell.angle_beta   90.00
_cell.angle_gamma   90.00
#
_symmetry.space_group_name_H-M   'P 1'
#
loop_
_entity.id
_entity.type
_entity.pdbx_description
1 polymer ?
#
loop_
_entity_poly.entity_id
_entity_poly.type
_entity_poly.pdbx_seq_one_letter_code
_entity_poly.pdbx_strand_id
1 'polypeptide(L)'
;DEGWSGILTVDSSVENVNAAGEDRVNVQSANEASLASIRGISSDIAKAIVAYRGQNRLENLADLLDVVAVQNQNPPAPQGNPAQSPIPPNSPTPASSPTGPRVISEELFLDVADDFTTESGQDLPGLVNVNTASRAVLMCLPGIDQELAQAIVSYRQSSGFFPNIAWLLKVPGMNQQIFKQLAPRVSARSETFRILSEGKVRSTGTRQRIEEIVHVRLRDIDVLSYREGP
;
A
#
# COMPACT_ATOMS: atom_id res chain seq x y z
N ASP A 1 -10.91 22.14 16.70
CA ASP A 1 -10.93 23.55 16.27
C ASP A 1 -9.74 23.74 15.35
N GLU A 2 -9.89 23.37 14.06
CA GLU A 2 -8.76 23.18 13.14
C GLU A 2 -8.29 24.47 12.43
N GLY A 3 -8.81 25.63 12.84
CA GLY A 3 -8.28 26.95 12.47
C GLY A 3 -7.93 27.13 10.98
N TRP A 4 -6.84 27.85 10.72
CA TRP A 4 -6.31 28.10 9.36
C TRP A 4 -5.80 26.82 8.67
N SER A 5 -5.43 25.77 9.42
CA SER A 5 -4.98 24.50 8.85
C SER A 5 -6.08 23.80 8.05
N GLY A 6 -7.35 23.89 8.47
CA GLY A 6 -8.47 23.33 7.69
C GLY A 6 -8.77 24.07 6.38
N ILE A 7 -8.31 25.31 6.23
CA ILE A 7 -8.50 26.13 5.01
C ILE A 7 -7.29 26.01 4.07
N LEU A 8 -6.09 25.76 4.62
CA LEU A 8 -4.84 25.72 3.87
C LEU A 8 -4.37 24.30 3.54
N THR A 9 -4.89 23.28 4.22
CA THR A 9 -4.55 21.89 3.94
C THR A 9 -5.51 21.34 2.90
N VAL A 10 -4.95 20.75 1.84
CA VAL A 10 -5.74 19.94 0.92
C VAL A 10 -6.20 18.71 1.72
N ASP A 11 -7.47 18.72 2.14
CA ASP A 11 -8.09 17.55 2.74
C ASP A 11 -8.22 16.46 1.67
N SER A 12 -7.36 15.44 1.79
CA SER A 12 -7.40 14.27 0.95
C SER A 12 -7.49 13.07 1.86
N SER A 13 -8.59 12.35 1.75
CA SER A 13 -8.86 11.09 2.41
C SER A 13 -9.42 10.11 1.39
N VAL A 14 -9.36 8.82 1.72
CA VAL A 14 -10.01 7.75 0.97
C VAL A 14 -10.69 6.79 1.92
N GLU A 15 -11.85 6.26 1.55
CA GLU A 15 -12.52 5.22 2.32
C GLU A 15 -11.64 3.96 2.38
N ASN A 16 -11.63 3.30 3.54
CA ASN A 16 -10.86 2.08 3.79
C ASN A 16 -11.55 0.83 3.21
N VAL A 17 -11.91 0.92 1.93
CA VAL A 17 -12.63 -0.11 1.18
C VAL A 17 -11.81 -0.56 -0.03
N ASN A 18 -11.98 -1.82 -0.45
CA ASN A 18 -11.36 -2.35 -1.66
C ASN A 18 -12.02 -1.76 -2.92
N ALA A 19 -11.52 -2.12 -4.11
CA ALA A 19 -12.06 -1.66 -5.38
C ALA A 19 -13.51 -2.14 -5.65
N ALA A 20 -13.98 -3.18 -4.96
CA ALA A 20 -15.36 -3.67 -5.03
C ALA A 20 -16.31 -2.93 -4.06
N GLY A 21 -15.77 -2.09 -3.17
CA GLY A 21 -16.55 -1.38 -2.15
C GLY A 21 -16.83 -2.17 -0.89
N GLU A 22 -16.04 -3.21 -0.62
CA GLU A 22 -16.07 -4.00 0.60
C GLU A 22 -15.01 -3.49 1.58
N ASP A 23 -15.28 -3.56 2.88
CA ASP A 23 -14.34 -3.13 3.91
C ASP A 23 -13.04 -3.95 3.85
N ARG A 24 -11.89 -3.25 3.89
CA ARG A 24 -10.59 -3.93 3.91
C ARG A 24 -10.39 -4.65 5.23
N VAL A 25 -9.82 -5.85 5.14
CA VAL A 25 -9.50 -6.67 6.31
C VAL A 25 -8.24 -6.14 6.97
N ASN A 26 -8.34 -5.76 8.24
CA ASN A 26 -7.19 -5.26 8.98
C ASN A 26 -6.26 -6.41 9.38
N VAL A 27 -5.05 -6.46 8.82
CA VAL A 27 -4.10 -7.57 9.05
C VAL A 27 -3.55 -7.62 10.48
N GLN A 28 -3.63 -6.52 11.24
CA GLN A 28 -3.16 -6.44 12.61
C GLN A 28 -4.18 -6.99 13.62
N SER A 29 -5.48 -6.86 13.35
CA SER A 29 -6.55 -7.20 14.29
C SER A 29 -7.49 -8.32 13.83
N ALA A 30 -7.61 -8.59 12.52
CA ALA A 30 -8.54 -9.57 11.97
C ALA A 30 -8.27 -10.99 12.47
N ASN A 31 -9.31 -11.79 12.70
CA ASN A 31 -9.14 -13.20 13.06
C ASN A 31 -8.82 -14.06 11.81
N GLU A 32 -8.49 -15.34 12.03
CA GLU A 32 -8.17 -16.27 10.94
C GLU A 32 -9.30 -16.42 9.91
N ALA A 33 -10.57 -16.38 10.37
CA ALA A 33 -11.73 -16.55 9.50
C ALA A 33 -11.91 -15.34 8.55
N SER A 34 -11.73 -14.12 9.06
CA SER A 34 -11.76 -12.87 8.28
C SER A 34 -10.60 -12.76 7.30
N LEU A 35 -9.43 -13.32 7.64
CA LEU A 35 -8.31 -13.38 6.70
C LEU A 35 -8.58 -14.42 5.59
N ALA A 36 -9.14 -15.58 5.95
CA ALA A 36 -9.44 -16.66 5.02
C ALA A 36 -10.66 -16.41 4.12
N SER A 37 -11.46 -15.38 4.40
CA SER A 37 -12.55 -14.97 3.50
C SER A 37 -12.02 -14.30 2.23
N ILE A 38 -10.79 -13.78 2.25
CA ILE A 38 -10.16 -13.17 1.07
C ILE A 38 -9.79 -14.26 0.08
N ARG A 39 -10.11 -14.02 -1.19
CA ARG A 39 -9.84 -14.95 -2.28
C ARG A 39 -8.34 -15.24 -2.38
N GLY A 40 -7.97 -16.52 -2.34
CA GLY A 40 -6.57 -16.96 -2.44
C GLY A 40 -5.85 -17.09 -1.10
N ILE A 41 -6.43 -16.61 0.00
CA ILE A 41 -5.90 -16.80 1.35
C ILE A 41 -6.45 -18.11 1.93
N SER A 42 -5.60 -19.12 2.03
CA SER A 42 -5.97 -20.38 2.67
C SER A 42 -5.97 -20.24 4.20
N SER A 43 -6.62 -21.19 4.90
CA SER A 43 -6.58 -21.24 6.38
C SER A 43 -5.15 -21.33 6.91
N ASP A 44 -4.23 -21.98 6.18
CA ASP A 44 -2.82 -22.08 6.59
C ASP A 44 -2.08 -20.75 6.44
N ILE A 45 -2.37 -19.99 5.38
CA ILE A 45 -1.83 -18.63 5.19
C ILE A 45 -2.39 -17.70 6.26
N ALA A 46 -3.69 -17.77 6.54
CA ALA A 46 -4.33 -16.98 7.60
C ALA A 46 -3.69 -17.26 8.98
N LYS A 47 -3.48 -18.54 9.33
CA LYS A 47 -2.76 -18.93 10.56
C LYS A 47 -1.34 -18.39 10.58
N ALA A 48 -0.62 -18.46 9.46
CA ALA A 48 0.74 -17.93 9.36
C ALA A 48 0.79 -16.41 9.57
N ILE A 49 -0.15 -15.65 9.01
CA ILE A 49 -0.27 -14.20 9.24
C ILE A 49 -0.52 -13.92 10.72
N VAL A 50 -1.46 -14.64 11.35
CA VAL A 50 -1.81 -14.47 12.78
C VAL A 50 -0.63 -14.83 13.70
N ALA A 51 0.11 -15.90 13.38
CA ALA A 51 1.30 -16.29 14.12
C ALA A 51 2.44 -15.29 13.94
N TYR A 52 2.67 -14.84 12.70
CA TYR A 52 3.71 -13.87 12.37
C TYR A 52 3.48 -12.54 13.07
N ARG A 53 2.25 -12.02 13.03
CA ARG A 53 1.91 -10.74 13.67
C ARG A 53 1.98 -10.77 15.21
N GLY A 54 1.89 -11.97 15.80
CA GLY A 54 2.07 -12.17 17.24
C GLY A 54 3.52 -11.97 17.69
N GLN A 55 4.48 -12.06 16.77
CA GLN A 55 5.91 -11.92 17.04
C GLN A 55 6.50 -10.66 16.40
N ASN A 56 5.94 -10.21 15.28
CA ASN A 56 6.41 -9.05 14.50
C ASN A 56 5.25 -8.09 14.23
N ARG A 57 5.47 -6.78 14.36
CA ARG A 57 4.44 -5.80 13.98
C ARG A 57 4.43 -5.63 12.46
N LEU A 58 3.27 -5.80 11.82
CA LEU A 58 3.09 -5.45 10.40
C LEU A 58 2.87 -3.94 10.30
N GLU A 59 3.94 -3.17 10.08
CA GLU A 59 3.85 -1.71 9.99
C GLU A 59 3.16 -1.26 8.71
N ASN A 60 3.32 -2.03 7.64
CA ASN A 60 2.74 -1.74 6.35
C ASN A 60 2.40 -3.04 5.61
N LEU A 61 1.66 -2.91 4.52
CA LEU A 61 1.16 -4.08 3.78
C LEU A 61 2.29 -4.91 3.14
N ALA A 62 3.43 -4.32 2.81
CA ALA A 62 4.55 -5.03 2.21
C ALA A 62 5.24 -6.00 3.21
N ASP A 63 4.98 -5.87 4.51
CA ASP A 63 5.49 -6.80 5.53
C ASP A 63 4.83 -8.19 5.42
N LEU A 64 3.69 -8.30 4.72
CA LEU A 64 3.08 -9.60 4.41
C LEU A 64 4.01 -10.50 3.57
N LEU A 65 4.92 -9.91 2.77
CA LEU A 65 5.88 -10.67 1.96
C LEU A 65 6.95 -11.40 2.80
N ASP A 66 7.06 -11.08 4.09
CA ASP A 66 7.98 -11.74 5.03
C ASP A 66 7.30 -12.84 5.86
N VAL A 67 5.98 -13.02 5.71
CA VAL A 67 5.23 -14.02 6.49
C VAL A 67 5.74 -15.42 6.12
N VAL A 68 6.28 -16.09 7.12
CA VAL A 68 6.79 -17.47 7.01
C VAL A 68 5.74 -18.46 7.50
N ALA A 69 5.78 -19.67 6.95
CA ALA A 69 4.93 -20.76 7.42
C ALA A 69 5.15 -21.00 8.91
N VAL A 70 4.06 -21.28 9.64
CA VAL A 70 4.15 -21.84 10.99
C VAL A 70 4.79 -23.21 10.85
N GLN A 71 6.09 -23.32 11.11
CA GLN A 71 6.70 -24.62 11.32
C GLN A 71 6.05 -25.19 12.57
N ASN A 72 5.17 -26.17 12.40
CA ASN A 72 4.85 -27.09 13.48
C ASN A 72 6.22 -27.59 13.98
N GLN A 73 6.58 -27.20 15.20
CA GLN A 73 7.70 -27.80 15.90
C GLN A 73 7.41 -29.29 16.00
N ASN A 74 7.81 -30.07 15.00
CA ASN A 74 8.12 -31.46 15.25
C ASN A 74 9.40 -31.37 16.09
N PRO A 75 9.38 -31.68 17.39
CA PRO A 75 10.58 -31.58 18.19
C PRO A 75 11.65 -32.46 17.54
N PRO A 76 12.90 -31.98 17.38
CA PRO A 76 13.97 -32.85 16.93
C PRO A 76 14.04 -34.02 17.91
N ALA A 77 14.00 -35.24 17.38
CA ALA A 77 14.15 -36.45 18.16
C ALA A 77 15.42 -36.32 19.04
N PRO A 78 15.38 -36.74 20.32
CA PRO A 78 16.54 -36.66 21.19
C PRO A 78 17.55 -37.70 20.73
N GLN A 79 18.56 -37.28 19.95
CA GLN A 79 19.71 -38.13 19.64
C GLN A 79 20.94 -37.54 20.33
N GLY A 80 21.38 -38.27 21.35
CA GLY A 80 22.44 -37.86 22.24
C GLY A 80 23.85 -37.97 21.65
N ASN A 81 24.71 -37.23 22.36
CA ASN A 81 26.15 -37.36 22.56
C ASN A 81 27.16 -36.53 21.73
N PRO A 82 28.28 -36.15 22.37
CA PRO A 82 28.94 -34.86 22.16
C PRO A 82 30.31 -35.00 21.49
N ALA A 83 30.70 -34.00 20.71
CA ALA A 83 32.10 -33.71 20.44
C ALA A 83 32.25 -32.22 20.12
N GLN A 84 32.77 -31.49 21.10
CA GLN A 84 33.10 -30.06 21.02
C GLN A 84 34.26 -29.83 20.05
N SER A 85 34.17 -28.76 19.26
CA SER A 85 35.33 -28.01 18.77
C SER A 85 35.09 -26.53 19.05
N PRO A 86 36.10 -25.74 19.46
CA PRO A 86 35.89 -24.40 19.99
C PRO A 86 35.61 -23.40 18.86
N ILE A 87 34.54 -22.63 18.98
CA ILE A 87 34.20 -21.51 18.10
C ILE A 87 34.96 -20.26 18.61
N PRO A 88 35.67 -19.49 17.76
CA PRO A 88 36.33 -18.25 18.18
C PRO A 88 35.31 -17.16 18.56
N PRO A 89 35.62 -16.28 19.54
CA PRO A 89 34.61 -15.46 20.23
C PRO A 89 34.21 -14.15 19.54
N ASN A 90 34.35 -14.00 18.22
CA ASN A 90 34.03 -12.71 17.60
C ASN A 90 33.57 -12.82 16.13
N SER A 91 32.30 -13.16 15.96
CA SER A 91 31.58 -12.92 14.71
C SER A 91 30.28 -12.18 15.08
N PRO A 92 30.03 -10.96 14.59
CA PRO A 92 28.76 -10.29 14.83
C PRO A 92 27.64 -11.11 14.18
N THR A 93 26.70 -11.58 14.98
CA THR A 93 25.48 -12.25 14.53
C THR A 93 24.67 -11.29 13.65
N PRO A 94 24.37 -11.61 12.39
CA PRO A 94 23.40 -10.87 11.60
C PRO A 94 22.02 -11.03 12.24
N ALA A 95 21.27 -9.94 12.33
CA ALA A 95 19.88 -9.93 12.80
C ALA A 95 19.07 -11.04 12.11
N SER A 96 18.37 -11.84 12.91
CA SER A 96 17.56 -12.97 12.47
C SER A 96 16.41 -12.52 11.58
N SER A 97 16.58 -12.65 10.26
CA SER A 97 15.43 -12.73 9.36
C SER A 97 14.67 -14.02 9.65
N PRO A 98 13.32 -14.02 9.60
CA PRO A 98 12.53 -15.21 9.91
C PRO A 98 12.93 -16.37 8.98
N THR A 99 13.47 -17.43 9.57
CA THR A 99 14.03 -18.59 8.85
C THR A 99 12.89 -19.57 8.52
N GLY A 100 12.26 -19.43 7.36
CA GLY A 100 11.21 -20.35 6.90
C GLY A 100 10.76 -20.08 5.46
N PRO A 101 10.07 -21.03 4.80
CA PRO A 101 9.48 -20.77 3.49
C PRO A 101 8.41 -19.69 3.62
N ARG A 102 8.49 -18.67 2.77
CA ARG A 102 7.47 -17.61 2.68
C ARG A 102 6.18 -18.22 2.15
N VAL A 103 5.07 -17.98 2.84
CA VAL A 103 3.76 -18.54 2.46
C VAL A 103 2.99 -17.66 1.48
N ILE A 104 3.30 -16.36 1.46
CA ILE A 104 2.71 -15.40 0.54
C ILE A 104 3.71 -15.18 -0.59
N SER A 105 3.36 -15.62 -1.79
CA SER A 105 4.11 -15.32 -3.00
C SER A 105 3.82 -13.88 -3.47
N GLU A 106 4.70 -13.35 -4.30
CA GLU A 106 4.47 -12.04 -4.93
C GLU A 106 3.21 -12.06 -5.80
N GLU A 107 2.97 -13.14 -6.55
CA GLU A 107 1.76 -13.32 -7.36
C GLU A 107 0.49 -13.26 -6.52
N LEU A 108 0.45 -13.99 -5.40
CA LEU A 108 -0.69 -13.94 -4.50
C LEU A 108 -0.87 -12.54 -3.92
N PHE A 109 0.22 -11.89 -3.51
CA PHE A 109 0.19 -10.55 -2.96
C PHE A 109 -0.37 -9.51 -3.94
N LEU A 110 -0.07 -9.64 -5.24
CA LEU A 110 -0.62 -8.78 -6.29
C LEU A 110 -2.15 -8.85 -6.39
N ASP A 111 -2.72 -10.02 -6.13
CA ASP A 111 -4.17 -10.26 -6.21
C ASP A 111 -4.90 -9.75 -4.97
N VAL A 112 -4.31 -9.90 -3.79
CA VAL A 112 -5.01 -9.68 -2.49
C VAL A 112 -4.66 -8.37 -1.80
N ALA A 113 -3.64 -7.63 -2.27
CA ALA A 113 -3.16 -6.45 -1.57
C ALA A 113 -4.24 -5.35 -1.39
N ASP A 114 -5.21 -5.27 -2.31
CA ASP A 114 -6.26 -4.26 -2.20
C ASP A 114 -7.32 -4.59 -1.13
N ASP A 115 -7.41 -5.85 -0.71
CA ASP A 115 -8.38 -6.35 0.28
C ASP A 115 -7.88 -6.19 1.71
N PHE A 116 -6.64 -5.75 1.89
CA PHE A 116 -5.99 -5.63 3.19
C PHE A 116 -5.70 -4.19 3.57
N THR A 117 -5.67 -3.95 4.88
CA THR A 117 -5.25 -2.69 5.48
C THR A 117 -4.47 -2.94 6.77
N THR A 118 -3.63 -1.99 7.15
CA THR A 118 -2.97 -1.97 8.48
C THR A 118 -3.63 -0.97 9.42
N GLU A 119 -4.52 -0.13 8.89
CA GLU A 119 -5.18 0.96 9.59
C GLU A 119 -6.59 0.54 10.04
N SER A 120 -7.01 1.05 11.20
CA SER A 120 -8.32 0.74 11.78
C SER A 120 -9.37 1.82 11.49
N GLY A 121 -8.96 2.94 10.89
CA GLY A 121 -9.86 4.04 10.52
C GLY A 121 -10.80 3.65 9.37
N GLN A 122 -11.98 4.27 9.35
CA GLN A 122 -12.90 4.19 8.21
C GLN A 122 -12.36 5.01 7.03
N ASP A 123 -11.70 6.14 7.33
CA ASP A 123 -10.99 6.96 6.36
C ASP A 123 -9.49 6.82 6.53
N LEU A 124 -8.78 6.71 5.42
CA LEU A 124 -7.32 6.71 5.34
C LEU A 124 -6.83 8.07 4.85
N PRO A 125 -5.66 8.54 5.32
CA PRO A 125 -5.06 9.75 4.77
C PRO A 125 -4.74 9.58 3.29
N GLY A 126 -4.92 10.65 2.52
CA GLY A 126 -4.60 10.70 1.10
C GLY A 126 -3.11 10.51 0.86
N LEU A 127 -2.76 9.45 0.13
CA LEU A 127 -1.39 9.11 -0.23
C LEU A 127 -1.08 9.50 -1.68
N VAL A 128 0.20 9.46 -2.06
CA VAL A 128 0.61 9.78 -3.43
C VAL A 128 0.06 8.74 -4.40
N ASN A 129 -0.81 9.15 -5.31
CA ASN A 129 -1.39 8.25 -6.31
C ASN A 129 -0.37 7.92 -7.42
N VAL A 130 0.11 6.67 -7.48
CA VAL A 130 1.12 6.24 -8.46
C VAL A 130 0.61 6.20 -9.90
N ASN A 131 -0.70 6.18 -10.10
CA ASN A 131 -1.30 6.23 -11.45
C ASN A 131 -1.29 7.63 -12.04
N THR A 132 -1.27 8.67 -11.21
CA THR A 132 -1.38 10.07 -11.66
C THR A 132 -0.19 10.95 -11.28
N ALA A 133 0.61 10.55 -10.29
CA ALA A 133 1.77 11.31 -9.83
C ALA A 133 2.75 11.60 -10.97
N SER A 134 3.31 12.81 -10.98
CA SER A 134 4.35 13.19 -11.92
C SER A 134 5.68 12.52 -11.55
N ARG A 135 6.59 12.40 -12.51
CA ARG A 135 7.95 11.89 -12.26
C ARG A 135 8.65 12.65 -11.13
N ALA A 136 8.51 13.98 -11.10
CA ALA A 136 9.10 14.81 -10.06
C ALA A 136 8.54 14.51 -8.67
N VAL A 137 7.22 14.26 -8.56
CA VAL A 137 6.59 13.86 -7.29
C VAL A 137 7.08 12.48 -6.85
N LEU A 138 7.19 11.52 -7.78
CA LEU A 138 7.69 10.18 -7.47
C LEU A 138 9.13 10.20 -6.96
N MET A 139 10.01 11.03 -7.51
CA MET A 139 11.40 11.18 -7.06
C MET A 139 11.53 11.76 -5.64
N CYS A 140 10.47 12.36 -5.10
CA CYS A 140 10.47 12.81 -3.70
C CYS A 140 10.18 11.67 -2.70
N LEU A 141 9.83 10.47 -3.19
CA LEU A 141 9.53 9.32 -2.35
C LEU A 141 10.83 8.56 -1.98
N PRO A 142 10.91 7.99 -0.78
CA PRO A 142 12.10 7.30 -0.31
C PRO A 142 12.43 6.11 -1.22
N GLY A 143 13.70 6.02 -1.62
CA GLY A 143 14.19 4.93 -2.46
C GLY A 143 13.82 5.03 -3.94
N ILE A 144 13.16 6.10 -4.39
CA ILE A 144 12.87 6.33 -5.82
C ILE A 144 13.87 7.31 -6.42
N ASP A 145 14.72 6.81 -7.32
CA ASP A 145 15.58 7.64 -8.15
C ASP A 145 14.90 8.03 -9.48
N GLN A 146 15.63 8.76 -10.32
CA GLN A 146 15.13 9.22 -11.61
C GLN A 146 14.77 8.07 -12.56
N GLU A 147 15.54 6.98 -12.52
CA GLU A 147 15.40 5.83 -13.41
C GLU A 147 14.17 5.02 -13.02
N LEU A 148 13.99 4.74 -11.72
CA LEU A 148 12.83 4.06 -11.17
C LEU A 148 11.55 4.90 -11.32
N ALA A 149 11.62 6.22 -11.08
CA ALA A 149 10.48 7.11 -11.34
C ALA A 149 10.06 7.08 -12.81
N GLN A 150 11.03 7.06 -13.74
CA GLN A 150 10.75 6.92 -15.16
C GLN A 150 10.18 5.54 -15.49
N ALA A 151 10.70 4.46 -14.88
CA ALA A 151 10.19 3.10 -15.06
C ALA A 151 8.73 2.96 -14.62
N ILE A 152 8.34 3.56 -13.49
CA ILE A 152 6.94 3.59 -13.02
C ILE A 152 6.04 4.29 -14.04
N VAL A 153 6.45 5.46 -14.53
CA VAL A 153 5.68 6.23 -15.52
C VAL A 153 5.56 5.46 -16.84
N SER A 154 6.66 4.87 -17.31
CA SER A 154 6.67 4.06 -18.53
C SER A 154 5.81 2.82 -18.39
N TYR A 155 5.86 2.12 -17.25
CA TYR A 155 5.06 0.93 -16.98
C TYR A 155 3.56 1.24 -17.07
N ARG A 156 3.09 2.30 -16.39
CA ARG A 156 1.66 2.65 -16.42
C ARG A 156 1.17 3.13 -17.79
N GLN A 157 2.08 3.63 -18.64
CA GLN A 157 1.77 4.02 -20.02
C GLN A 157 1.70 2.81 -20.96
N SER A 158 2.55 1.80 -20.78
CA SER A 158 2.60 0.62 -21.65
C SER A 158 1.63 -0.50 -21.24
N SER A 159 1.51 -0.72 -19.93
CA SER A 159 0.80 -1.88 -19.37
C SER A 159 -0.57 -1.52 -18.77
N GLY A 160 -0.91 -0.22 -18.74
CA GLY A 160 -2.11 0.30 -18.09
C GLY A 160 -1.89 0.67 -16.63
N PHE A 161 -2.95 1.22 -16.01
CA PHE A 161 -2.90 1.66 -14.61
C PHE A 161 -2.71 0.50 -13.64
N PHE A 162 -1.99 0.76 -12.55
CA PHE A 162 -1.81 -0.17 -11.45
C PHE A 162 -3.16 -0.37 -10.73
N PRO A 163 -3.68 -1.62 -10.62
CA PRO A 163 -4.91 -1.90 -9.89
C PRO A 163 -4.79 -1.63 -8.38
N ASN A 164 -3.61 -1.93 -7.82
CA ASN A 164 -3.28 -1.70 -6.42
C ASN A 164 -1.77 -1.44 -6.27
N ILE A 165 -1.32 -1.09 -5.06
CA ILE A 165 0.08 -0.73 -4.81
C ILE A 165 1.06 -1.88 -5.02
N ALA A 166 0.65 -3.14 -4.83
CA ALA A 166 1.55 -4.29 -4.97
C ALA A 166 2.10 -4.43 -6.39
N TRP A 167 1.35 -3.97 -7.40
CA TRP A 167 1.79 -4.00 -8.80
C TRP A 167 3.04 -3.16 -9.09
N LEU A 168 3.45 -2.30 -8.16
CA LEU A 168 4.75 -1.63 -8.23
C LEU A 168 5.91 -2.63 -8.25
N LEU A 169 5.75 -3.82 -7.65
CA LEU A 169 6.77 -4.88 -7.67
C LEU A 169 7.05 -5.41 -9.08
N LYS A 170 6.12 -5.25 -10.03
CA LYS A 170 6.33 -5.61 -11.45
C LYS A 170 7.11 -4.55 -12.24
N VAL A 171 7.39 -3.38 -11.65
CA VAL A 171 8.15 -2.32 -12.32
C VAL A 171 9.64 -2.70 -12.37
N PRO A 172 10.30 -2.65 -13.55
CA PRO A 172 11.73 -2.89 -13.64
C PRO A 172 12.53 -1.96 -12.73
N GLY A 173 13.44 -2.53 -11.94
CA GLY A 173 14.24 -1.79 -10.95
C GLY A 173 13.57 -1.65 -9.58
N MET A 174 12.29 -2.00 -9.43
CA MET A 174 11.66 -2.08 -8.10
C MET A 174 12.17 -3.31 -7.36
N ASN A 175 12.57 -3.12 -6.10
CA ASN A 175 12.92 -4.22 -5.20
C ASN A 175 12.04 -4.18 -3.94
N GLN A 176 11.97 -5.31 -3.21
CA GLN A 176 11.10 -5.42 -2.04
C GLN A 176 11.47 -4.43 -0.91
N GLN A 177 12.75 -4.05 -0.79
CA GLN A 177 13.19 -3.12 0.27
C GLN A 177 12.70 -1.69 -0.01
N ILE A 178 12.83 -1.22 -1.25
CA ILE A 178 12.29 0.07 -1.71
C ILE A 178 10.76 0.04 -1.59
N PHE A 179 10.13 -1.05 -2.05
CA PHE A 179 8.69 -1.19 -1.98
C PHE A 179 8.15 -1.10 -0.55
N LYS A 180 8.81 -1.70 0.45
CA LYS A 180 8.44 -1.57 1.87
C LYS A 180 8.47 -0.13 2.37
N GLN A 181 9.48 0.64 1.97
CA GLN A 181 9.58 2.07 2.33
C GLN A 181 8.52 2.91 1.61
N LEU A 182 8.12 2.48 0.42
CA LEU A 182 7.21 3.19 -0.45
C LEU A 182 5.74 2.94 -0.10
N ALA A 183 5.38 1.69 0.21
CA ALA A 183 4.01 1.22 0.47
C ALA A 183 3.18 2.14 1.39
N PRO A 184 3.68 2.64 2.54
CA PRO A 184 2.89 3.51 3.41
C PRO A 184 2.70 4.95 2.89
N ARG A 185 3.30 5.31 1.74
CA ARG A 185 3.27 6.68 1.18
C ARG A 185 2.54 6.78 -0.15
N VAL A 186 2.08 5.66 -0.68
CA VAL A 186 1.49 5.58 -2.02
C VAL A 186 0.12 4.91 -2.01
N SER A 187 -0.70 5.29 -2.98
CA SER A 187 -1.98 4.65 -3.29
C SER A 187 -2.08 4.43 -4.81
N ALA A 188 -2.95 3.51 -5.23
CA ALA A 188 -3.35 3.36 -6.63
C ALA A 188 -4.66 4.08 -6.95
N ARG A 189 -5.41 4.52 -5.93
CA ARG A 189 -6.74 5.12 -6.01
C ARG A 189 -6.77 6.50 -5.35
N SER A 190 -7.72 7.33 -5.75
CA SER A 190 -8.00 8.65 -5.19
C SER A 190 -9.51 8.86 -5.20
N GLU A 191 -10.02 9.49 -4.15
CA GLU A 191 -11.41 9.93 -4.05
C GLU A 191 -11.51 11.45 -4.16
N THR A 192 -10.39 12.17 -4.00
CA THR A 192 -10.34 13.62 -4.24
C THR A 192 -10.04 13.92 -5.71
N PHE A 193 -10.87 14.74 -6.33
CA PHE A 193 -10.71 15.18 -7.71
C PHE A 193 -10.87 16.69 -7.84
N ARG A 194 -10.18 17.27 -8.82
CA ARG A 194 -10.40 18.64 -9.27
C ARG A 194 -11.15 18.65 -10.59
N ILE A 195 -12.33 19.24 -10.60
CA ILE A 195 -13.12 19.48 -11.81
C ILE A 195 -12.87 20.92 -12.27
N LEU A 196 -12.56 21.08 -13.55
CA LEU A 196 -12.35 22.38 -14.18
C LEU A 196 -13.33 22.54 -15.34
N SER A 197 -14.24 23.52 -15.24
CA SER A 197 -15.18 23.87 -16.30
C SER A 197 -14.84 25.26 -16.84
N GLU A 198 -14.68 25.38 -18.16
CA GLU A 198 -14.39 26.67 -18.81
C GLU A 198 -15.48 26.98 -19.85
N GLY A 199 -16.20 28.08 -19.64
CA GLY A 199 -17.17 28.64 -20.58
C GLY A 199 -16.56 29.79 -21.38
N LYS A 200 -16.83 29.83 -22.69
CA LYS A 200 -16.39 30.93 -23.56
C LYS A 200 -17.51 31.46 -24.43
N VAL A 201 -17.76 32.76 -24.36
CA VAL A 201 -18.71 33.46 -25.25
C VAL A 201 -17.97 33.92 -26.49
N ARG A 202 -18.36 33.41 -27.68
CA ARG A 202 -17.64 33.67 -28.94
C ARG A 202 -17.71 35.13 -29.41
N SER A 203 -18.84 35.80 -29.19
CA SER A 203 -19.09 37.17 -29.66
C SER A 203 -18.30 38.23 -28.88
N THR A 204 -18.17 38.05 -27.57
CA THR A 204 -17.48 39.01 -26.68
C THR A 204 -16.05 38.59 -26.36
N GLY A 205 -15.70 37.32 -26.58
CA GLY A 205 -14.42 36.75 -26.16
C GLY A 205 -14.33 36.46 -24.65
N THR A 206 -15.38 36.76 -23.88
CA THR A 206 -15.46 36.54 -22.43
C THR A 206 -15.24 35.07 -22.13
N ARG A 207 -14.39 34.79 -21.13
CA ARG A 207 -14.19 33.46 -20.56
C ARG A 207 -14.60 33.49 -19.10
N GLN A 208 -15.09 32.35 -18.63
CA GLN A 208 -15.32 32.09 -17.22
C GLN A 208 -14.81 30.69 -16.93
N ARG A 209 -14.13 30.55 -15.80
CA ARG A 209 -13.62 29.28 -15.31
C ARG A 209 -14.21 29.00 -13.94
N ILE A 210 -14.71 27.78 -13.78
CA ILE A 210 -15.17 27.22 -12.52
C ILE A 210 -14.22 26.10 -12.18
N GLU A 211 -13.73 26.10 -10.94
CA GLU A 211 -12.95 25.02 -10.39
C GLU A 211 -13.59 24.51 -9.11
N GLU A 212 -13.77 23.19 -9.06
CA GLU A 212 -14.38 22.49 -7.95
C GLU A 212 -13.42 21.41 -7.46
N ILE A 213 -13.27 21.30 -6.14
CA ILE A 213 -12.64 20.15 -5.50
C ILE A 213 -13.76 19.29 -4.96
N VAL A 214 -13.80 18.02 -5.36
CA VAL A 214 -14.84 17.07 -5.00
C VAL A 214 -14.24 15.83 -4.36
N HIS A 215 -14.94 15.26 -3.38
CA HIS A 215 -14.77 13.88 -2.95
C HIS A 215 -15.78 13.02 -3.68
N VAL A 216 -15.30 12.06 -4.45
CA VAL A 216 -16.12 11.08 -5.19
C VAL A 216 -15.90 9.73 -4.53
N ARG A 217 -16.85 9.36 -3.68
CA ARG A 217 -16.91 8.05 -3.02
C ARG A 217 -17.73 7.08 -3.87
N LEU A 218 -17.81 5.83 -3.44
CA LEU A 218 -18.57 4.81 -4.16
C LEU A 218 -20.08 5.08 -4.19
N ARG A 219 -20.62 5.79 -3.20
CA ARG A 219 -22.06 5.97 -3.00
C ARG A 219 -22.53 7.41 -3.12
N ASP A 220 -21.61 8.37 -3.07
CA ASP A 220 -21.89 9.79 -2.92
C ASP A 220 -20.78 10.66 -3.50
N ILE A 221 -21.12 11.92 -3.78
CA ILE A 221 -20.20 12.94 -4.25
C ILE A 221 -20.41 14.19 -3.41
N ASP A 222 -19.36 14.66 -2.76
CA ASP A 222 -19.34 15.88 -1.95
C ASP A 222 -18.47 16.95 -2.61
N VAL A 223 -18.97 18.18 -2.68
CA VAL A 223 -18.18 19.34 -3.13
C VAL A 223 -17.49 19.95 -1.91
N LEU A 224 -16.16 19.86 -1.87
CA LEU A 224 -15.34 20.39 -0.77
C LEU A 224 -15.03 21.87 -0.94
N SER A 225 -14.76 22.29 -2.17
CA SER A 225 -14.36 23.67 -2.46
C SER A 225 -14.83 24.06 -3.85
N TYR A 226 -15.16 25.34 -3.99
CA TYR A 226 -15.65 25.95 -5.20
C TYR A 226 -14.98 27.31 -5.40
N ARG A 227 -14.48 27.57 -6.61
CA ARG A 227 -13.99 28.89 -7.00
C ARG A 227 -14.38 29.24 -8.42
N GLU A 228 -14.75 30.51 -8.59
CA GLU A 228 -14.94 31.13 -9.90
C GLU A 228 -13.78 32.07 -10.18
N GLY A 229 -13.23 31.98 -11.39
CA GLY A 229 -12.20 32.88 -11.87
C GLY A 229 -12.42 33.26 -13.34
N PRO A 230 -11.88 34.40 -13.78
CA PRO A 230 -11.83 34.76 -15.20
C PRO A 230 -10.93 33.81 -16.02
#